data_AF-A0A927T4W9-F1
#
_entry.id   AF-A0A927T4W9-F1
#
_cell.length_a   1.000
_cell.length_b   1.000
_cell.length_c   1.000
_cell.angle_alpha   90.00
_cell.angle_beta   90.00
_cell.angle_gamma   90.00
#
_symmetry.space_group_name_H-M   'P 1'
#
loop_
_entity.id
_entity.type
_entity.pdbx_description
1 polymer ?
#
loop_
_entity_poly.entity_id
_entity_poly.type
_entity_poly.pdbx_seq_one_letter_code
_entity_poly.pdbx_strand_id
1 'polypeptide(L)'
;MSENHFSKALKNFTMDAAAGDAIRHLTDKGLSPSQIKNTLTFPAPMDYITKVMWDRLVETYRIIPDCGSVEDLESFMSGRRQPCEITEHRDRYGRKSFIKVQKESPEEMIFSPEDYIVCDFARRMRSGETFTNDYIIHLPWPDRPVLGLSEIFLT
;
A
#
# COMPACT_ATOMS: atom_id res chain seq x y z
N MET A 1 -14.86 -5.33 28.39
CA MET A 1 -14.44 -4.64 27.15
C MET A 1 -15.09 -3.27 27.16
N SER A 2 -14.31 -2.21 27.30
CA SER A 2 -14.85 -0.86 27.59
C SER A 2 -15.24 -0.13 26.31
N GLU A 3 -16.32 0.67 26.38
CA GLU A 3 -16.92 1.47 25.30
C GLU A 3 -15.91 2.21 24.40
N ASN A 4 -14.75 2.58 24.93
CA ASN A 4 -13.67 3.25 24.20
C ASN A 4 -13.17 2.46 22.98
N HIS A 5 -13.14 1.12 23.04
CA HIS A 5 -12.73 0.31 21.88
C HIS A 5 -13.77 0.35 20.76
N PHE A 6 -15.05 0.29 21.11
CA PHE A 6 -16.14 0.35 20.16
C PHE A 6 -16.23 1.73 19.50
N SER A 7 -16.16 2.81 20.29
CA SER A 7 -16.15 4.18 19.77
C SER A 7 -14.97 4.43 18.84
N LYS A 8 -13.78 3.90 19.16
CA LYS A 8 -12.60 3.98 18.28
C LYS A 8 -12.80 3.18 16.99
N ALA A 9 -13.32 1.95 17.08
CA ALA A 9 -13.58 1.11 15.92
C ALA A 9 -14.62 1.76 15.00
N LEU A 10 -15.70 2.32 15.57
CA LEU A 10 -16.74 3.03 14.83
C LEU A 10 -16.19 4.28 14.13
N LYS A 11 -15.38 5.09 14.83
CA LYS A 11 -14.71 6.25 14.23
C LYS A 11 -13.80 5.85 13.06
N ASN A 12 -13.04 4.77 13.20
CA ASN A 12 -12.17 4.30 12.13
C ASN A 12 -12.98 3.80 10.93
N PHE A 13 -14.08 3.09 11.19
CA PHE A 13 -14.99 2.61 10.14
C PHE A 13 -15.63 3.77 9.38
N THR A 14 -16.15 4.79 10.07
CA THR A 14 -16.76 5.95 9.40
C THR A 14 -15.75 6.75 8.60
N MET A 15 -14.51 6.90 9.10
CA MET A 15 -13.43 7.55 8.35
C MET A 15 -13.06 6.78 7.08
N ASP A 16 -12.95 5.45 7.15
CA ASP A 16 -12.64 4.63 5.98
C ASP A 16 -13.77 4.65 4.95
N ALA A 17 -15.02 4.60 5.41
CA ALA A 17 -16.19 4.75 4.54
C ALA A 17 -16.29 6.15 3.89
N ALA A 18 -15.82 7.19 4.57
CA ALA A 18 -15.93 8.57 4.08
C ALA A 18 -14.78 8.99 3.14
N ALA A 19 -13.54 8.55 3.43
CA ALA A 19 -12.35 9.05 2.73
C ALA A 19 -11.33 7.97 2.35
N GLY A 20 -11.43 6.77 2.91
CA GLY A 20 -10.42 5.71 2.71
C GLY A 20 -10.24 5.35 1.24
N ASP A 21 -11.34 5.11 0.52
CA ASP A 21 -11.29 4.75 -0.91
C ASP A 21 -10.72 5.87 -1.79
N ALA A 22 -11.10 7.12 -1.50
CA ALA A 22 -10.55 8.29 -2.18
C ALA A 22 -9.04 8.42 -1.97
N ILE A 23 -8.54 8.20 -0.75
CA ILE A 23 -7.11 8.23 -0.45
C ILE A 23 -6.36 7.14 -1.22
N ARG A 24 -6.89 5.90 -1.24
CA ARG A 24 -6.28 4.79 -2.00
C ARG A 24 -6.20 5.11 -3.50
N HIS A 25 -7.30 5.58 -4.08
CA HIS A 25 -7.35 5.95 -5.50
C HIS A 25 -6.38 7.10 -5.85
N LEU A 26 -6.30 8.13 -5.02
CA LEU A 26 -5.36 9.24 -5.23
C LEU A 26 -3.91 8.81 -5.02
N THR A 27 -3.67 7.84 -4.13
CA THR A 27 -2.35 7.22 -3.94
C THR A 27 -1.92 6.46 -5.20
N ASP A 28 -2.82 5.69 -5.80
CA ASP A 28 -2.55 4.95 -7.04
C ASP A 28 -2.24 5.88 -8.22
N LYS A 29 -2.80 7.10 -8.20
CA LYS A 29 -2.48 8.17 -9.16
C LYS A 29 -1.13 8.85 -8.92
N GLY A 30 -0.42 8.52 -7.84
CA GLY A 30 0.89 9.11 -7.52
C GLY A 30 0.81 10.51 -6.90
N LEU A 31 -0.27 10.83 -6.17
CA LEU A 31 -0.31 12.09 -5.42
C LEU A 31 0.39 11.95 -4.06
N SER A 32 1.05 13.04 -3.65
CA SER A 32 1.73 13.14 -2.36
C SER A 32 0.75 13.34 -1.18
N PRO A 33 1.15 13.04 0.08
CA PRO A 33 0.28 13.23 1.25
C PRO A 33 -0.37 14.62 1.34
N SER A 34 0.40 15.68 1.12
CA SER A 34 -0.07 17.07 1.11
C SER A 34 -1.01 17.37 -0.06
N GLN A 35 -0.75 16.81 -1.25
CA GLN A 35 -1.64 16.94 -2.40
C GLN A 35 -2.98 16.22 -2.17
N ILE A 36 -2.95 15.01 -1.61
CA ILE A 36 -4.16 14.26 -1.25
C ILE A 36 -4.99 15.08 -0.26
N LYS A 37 -4.37 15.60 0.80
CA LYS A 37 -5.06 16.42 1.79
C LYS A 37 -5.78 17.63 1.18
N ASN A 38 -5.18 18.28 0.20
CA ASN A 38 -5.77 19.43 -0.49
C ASN A 38 -6.85 19.04 -1.51
N THR A 39 -6.84 17.80 -1.99
CA THR A 39 -7.77 17.30 -3.02
C THR A 39 -9.03 16.69 -2.42
N LEU A 40 -8.95 16.15 -1.21
CA LEU A 40 -10.09 15.52 -0.53
C LEU A 40 -11.20 16.53 -0.23
N THR A 41 -12.42 16.19 -0.64
CA THR A 41 -13.62 16.96 -0.26
C THR A 41 -13.99 16.76 1.21
N PHE A 42 -13.73 15.57 1.76
CA PHE A 42 -13.92 15.28 3.18
C PHE A 42 -12.62 15.56 3.95
N PRO A 43 -12.64 16.38 5.01
CA PRO A 43 -11.44 16.71 5.76
C PRO A 43 -10.93 15.49 6.55
N ALA A 44 -9.79 14.94 6.12
CA ALA A 44 -9.10 13.87 6.81
C ALA A 44 -7.83 14.41 7.51
N PRO A 45 -7.52 13.95 8.74
CA PRO A 45 -6.27 14.33 9.41
C PRO A 45 -5.06 13.71 8.70
N MET A 46 -3.92 14.40 8.75
CA MET A 46 -2.71 13.96 8.01
C MET A 46 -2.26 12.55 8.42
N ASP A 47 -2.24 12.24 9.72
CA ASP A 47 -1.85 10.92 10.22
C ASP A 47 -2.73 9.78 9.68
N TYR A 48 -4.00 10.06 9.37
CA TYR A 48 -4.88 9.08 8.76
C TYR A 48 -4.56 8.90 7.27
N ILE A 49 -4.35 10.00 6.55
CA ILE A 49 -3.95 9.99 5.13
C ILE A 49 -2.67 9.19 4.95
N THR A 50 -1.63 9.51 5.71
CA THR A 50 -0.31 8.87 5.60
C THR A 50 -0.36 7.40 5.95
N LYS A 51 -1.19 7.01 6.92
CA LYS A 51 -1.42 5.60 7.26
C LYS A 51 -2.09 4.84 6.12
N VAL A 52 -3.22 5.33 5.60
CA VAL A 52 -3.95 4.65 4.51
C VAL A 52 -3.09 4.58 3.26
N MET A 53 -2.34 5.64 2.98
CA MET A 53 -1.40 5.71 1.88
C MET A 53 -0.26 4.69 2.04
N TRP A 54 0.36 4.61 3.22
CA TRP A 54 1.37 3.60 3.52
C TRP A 54 0.85 2.18 3.31
N ASP A 55 -0.31 1.86 3.88
CA ASP A 55 -0.94 0.55 3.75
C ASP A 55 -1.18 0.23 2.26
N ARG A 56 -1.65 1.21 1.48
CA ARG A 56 -1.84 1.05 0.02
C ARG A 56 -0.54 0.83 -0.73
N LEU A 57 0.53 1.56 -0.41
CA LEU A 57 1.85 1.39 -1.05
C LEU A 57 2.44 0.01 -0.74
N VAL A 58 2.20 -0.53 0.45
CA VAL A 58 2.60 -1.90 0.81
C VAL A 58 1.75 -2.94 0.09
N GLU A 59 0.43 -2.78 0.05
CA GLU A 59 -0.50 -3.66 -0.67
C GLU A 59 -0.20 -3.75 -2.17
N THR A 60 0.22 -2.62 -2.77
CA THR A 60 0.58 -2.52 -4.19
C THR A 60 2.04 -2.83 -4.46
N TYR A 61 2.80 -3.29 -3.46
CA TYR A 61 4.23 -3.62 -3.53
C TYR A 61 5.14 -2.46 -3.96
N ARG A 62 4.65 -1.23 -3.86
CA ARG A 62 5.47 -0.03 -4.07
C ARG A 62 6.47 0.17 -2.92
N ILE A 63 6.12 -0.30 -1.72
CA ILE A 63 7.02 -0.39 -0.56
C ILE A 63 6.97 -1.82 -0.02
N ILE A 64 8.13 -2.39 0.31
CA ILE A 64 8.26 -3.73 0.86
C ILE A 64 8.98 -3.63 2.21
N PRO A 65 8.25 -3.67 3.33
CA PRO A 65 8.79 -3.35 4.66
C PRO A 65 9.65 -4.47 5.24
N ASP A 66 9.45 -5.72 4.83
CA ASP A 66 10.18 -6.90 5.33
C ASP A 66 11.41 -7.26 4.50
N CYS A 67 11.79 -6.38 3.57
CA CYS A 67 12.86 -6.62 2.63
C CYS A 67 13.87 -5.49 2.76
N GLY A 68 15.10 -5.81 3.17
CA GLY A 68 16.19 -4.83 3.31
C GLY A 68 17.31 -5.02 2.29
N SER A 69 17.23 -6.10 1.50
CA SER A 69 18.21 -6.50 0.49
C SER A 69 17.52 -7.05 -0.76
N VAL A 70 18.28 -7.18 -1.86
CA VAL A 70 17.80 -7.76 -3.12
C VAL A 70 17.55 -9.27 -2.98
N GLU A 71 18.36 -9.96 -2.17
CA GLU A 71 18.20 -11.40 -1.89
C GLU A 71 16.89 -11.70 -1.16
N ASP A 72 16.53 -10.86 -0.18
CA ASP A 72 15.23 -10.91 0.49
C ASP A 72 14.07 -10.68 -0.50
N LEU A 73 14.30 -9.88 -1.54
CA LEU A 73 13.28 -9.52 -2.53
C LEU A 73 13.00 -10.71 -3.44
N GLU A 74 14.03 -11.39 -3.92
CA GLU A 74 13.89 -12.61 -4.73
C GLU A 74 13.14 -13.71 -3.96
N SER A 75 13.44 -13.89 -2.68
CA SER A 75 12.72 -14.80 -1.79
C SER A 75 11.25 -14.37 -1.58
N PHE A 76 11.01 -13.08 -1.36
CA PHE A 76 9.67 -12.51 -1.21
C PHE A 76 8.83 -12.67 -2.50
N MET A 77 9.44 -12.50 -3.67
CA MET A 77 8.75 -12.61 -4.96
C MET A 77 8.51 -14.05 -5.40
N SER A 78 9.40 -14.98 -5.05
CA SER A 78 9.25 -16.41 -5.38
C SER A 78 8.18 -17.13 -4.55
N GLY A 79 7.85 -16.63 -3.34
CA GLY A 79 6.79 -17.17 -2.48
C GLY A 79 5.35 -16.77 -2.84
N ARG A 80 5.12 -16.08 -3.97
CA ARG A 80 3.81 -15.46 -4.27
C ARG A 80 2.69 -16.48 -4.52
N ARG A 81 1.53 -16.24 -3.90
CA ARG A 81 0.24 -16.81 -4.32
C ARG A 81 -0.22 -16.08 -5.58
N GLN A 82 -0.40 -16.82 -6.67
CA GLN A 82 -0.91 -16.26 -7.93
C GLN A 82 -2.28 -15.57 -7.74
N PRO A 83 -2.54 -14.48 -8.48
CA PRO A 83 -3.86 -13.85 -8.47
C PRO A 83 -4.91 -14.89 -8.85
N CYS A 84 -5.98 -14.94 -8.06
CA CYS A 84 -7.06 -15.89 -8.24
C CYS A 84 -8.32 -15.14 -8.61
N GLU A 85 -8.97 -15.56 -9.67
CA GLU A 85 -10.27 -15.04 -10.10
C GLU A 85 -11.38 -15.97 -9.61
N ILE A 86 -12.52 -15.40 -9.24
CA ILE A 86 -13.72 -16.17 -8.90
C ILE A 86 -14.63 -16.15 -10.13
N THR A 87 -14.76 -17.28 -10.81
CA THR A 87 -15.57 -17.40 -12.03
C THR A 87 -16.88 -18.13 -11.72
N GLU A 88 -18.01 -17.65 -12.27
CA GLU A 88 -19.29 -18.37 -12.24
C GLU A 88 -19.21 -19.55 -13.22
N HIS A 89 -19.33 -20.76 -12.70
CA HIS A 89 -19.46 -21.98 -13.48
C HIS A 89 -20.91 -22.47 -13.44
N ARG A 90 -21.43 -22.98 -14.55
CA ARG A 90 -22.76 -23.61 -14.62
C ARG A 90 -22.62 -25.07 -15.00
N ASP A 91 -23.27 -25.95 -14.23
CA ASP A 91 -23.32 -27.36 -14.56
C ASP A 91 -24.31 -27.65 -15.71
N ARG A 92 -24.30 -28.90 -16.20
CA ARG A 92 -25.23 -29.39 -17.24
C ARG A 92 -26.71 -29.36 -16.85
N TYR A 93 -27.02 -29.09 -15.58
CA TYR A 93 -28.36 -28.99 -15.01
C TYR A 93 -28.76 -27.55 -14.65
N GLY A 94 -27.93 -26.55 -15.03
CA GLY A 94 -28.19 -25.13 -14.79
C GLY A 94 -27.90 -24.64 -13.37
N ARG A 95 -27.30 -25.45 -12.49
CA ARG A 95 -26.89 -25.01 -11.15
C ARG A 95 -25.64 -24.15 -11.25
N LYS A 96 -25.65 -23.03 -10.52
CA LYS A 96 -24.52 -22.10 -10.44
C LYS A 96 -23.56 -22.53 -9.33
N SER A 97 -22.27 -22.55 -9.62
CA SER A 97 -21.18 -22.68 -8.66
C SER A 97 -20.13 -21.59 -8.91
N PHE A 98 -19.39 -21.23 -7.87
CA PHE A 98 -18.27 -20.28 -7.96
C PHE A 98 -16.97 -21.05 -7.77
N ILE A 99 -16.05 -20.94 -8.72
CA ILE A 99 -14.75 -21.64 -8.68
C ILE A 99 -13.65 -20.59 -8.60
N LYS A 100 -12.70 -20.81 -7.68
CA LYS A 100 -11.48 -20.03 -7.59
C LYS A 100 -10.47 -20.58 -8.61
N VAL A 101 -10.25 -19.83 -9.69
CA VAL A 101 -9.34 -20.20 -10.78
C VAL A 101 -8.04 -19.41 -10.59
N GLN A 102 -6.90 -20.10 -10.63
CA GLN A 102 -5.60 -19.43 -10.70
C GLN A 102 -5.48 -18.83 -12.10
N LYS A 103 -5.25 -17.52 -12.22
CA LYS A 103 -4.95 -16.93 -13.53
C LYS A 103 -3.50 -17.31 -13.88
N GLU A 104 -3.34 -18.05 -14.98
CA GLU A 104 -2.03 -18.32 -15.59
C GLU A 104 -1.47 -17.10 -16.34
N SER A 105 -2.26 -16.05 -16.55
CA SER A 105 -1.76 -14.81 -17.13
C SER A 105 -1.13 -13.94 -16.04
N PRO A 106 0.19 -13.70 -16.08
CA PRO A 106 0.77 -12.62 -15.33
C PRO A 106 0.31 -11.34 -16.05
N GLU A 107 -0.80 -10.75 -15.62
CA GLU A 107 -0.81 -9.28 -15.63
C GLU A 107 0.35 -8.93 -14.70
N GLU A 108 1.38 -8.38 -15.34
CA GLU A 108 2.77 -8.74 -15.11
C GLU A 108 3.24 -8.45 -13.69
N MET A 109 4.32 -9.12 -13.30
CA MET A 109 5.23 -8.60 -12.30
C MET A 109 5.70 -7.22 -12.81
N ILE A 110 4.96 -6.15 -12.49
CA ILE A 110 5.13 -4.82 -13.11
C ILE A 110 6.53 -4.26 -12.82
N PHE A 111 7.15 -4.71 -11.73
CA PHE A 111 8.41 -4.17 -11.24
C PHE A 111 9.49 -5.24 -11.18
N SER A 112 10.62 -4.93 -11.80
CA SER A 112 11.88 -5.66 -11.72
C SER A 112 12.55 -5.40 -10.37
N PRO A 113 13.37 -6.35 -9.84
CA PRO A 113 14.23 -6.07 -8.68
C PRO A 113 15.05 -4.79 -8.81
N GLU A 114 15.43 -4.43 -10.04
CA GLU A 114 16.23 -3.25 -10.37
C GLU A 114 15.49 -1.93 -10.14
N ASP A 115 14.14 -1.96 -10.10
CA ASP A 115 13.32 -0.77 -9.89
C ASP A 115 13.26 -0.35 -8.42
N TYR A 116 13.69 -1.23 -7.51
CA TYR A 116 13.67 -1.03 -6.07
C TYR A 116 14.99 -0.45 -5.56
N ILE A 117 14.88 0.52 -4.66
CA ILE A 117 15.99 1.08 -3.92
C ILE A 117 15.85 0.77 -2.43
N VAL A 118 16.98 0.61 -1.74
CA VAL A 118 17.01 0.49 -0.29
C VAL A 118 16.76 1.86 0.32
N CYS A 119 15.70 1.96 1.11
CA CYS A 119 15.25 3.16 1.79
C CYS A 119 15.52 3.04 3.28
N ASP A 120 16.34 3.94 3.82
CA ASP A 120 16.67 4.05 5.25
C ASP A 120 16.34 5.45 5.80
N PHE A 121 15.30 6.09 5.25
CA PHE A 121 14.95 7.49 5.51
C PHE A 121 14.71 7.80 6.99
N ALA A 122 14.07 6.90 7.75
CA ALA A 122 13.85 7.11 9.18
C ALA A 122 15.18 7.32 9.93
N ARG A 123 16.19 6.51 9.61
CA ARG A 123 17.53 6.60 10.20
C ARG A 123 18.22 7.91 9.81
N ARG A 124 18.14 8.28 8.53
CA ARG A 124 18.73 9.52 7.99
C ARG A 124 18.09 10.78 8.61
N MET A 125 16.76 10.82 8.73
CA MET A 125 16.05 11.90 9.41
C MET A 125 16.48 12.04 10.88
N ARG A 126 16.65 10.93 11.60
CA ARG A 126 17.16 10.96 12.99
C ARG A 126 18.60 11.45 13.09
N SER A 127 19.44 11.19 12.08
CA SER A 127 20.80 11.74 12.01
C SER A 127 20.86 13.23 11.69
N GLY A 128 19.71 13.88 11.46
CA GLY A 128 19.62 15.31 11.18
C GLY A 128 19.64 15.66 9.69
N GLU A 129 19.51 14.66 8.81
CA GLU A 129 19.33 14.94 7.39
C GLU A 129 17.92 15.48 7.12
N THR A 130 17.85 16.51 6.27
CA THR A 130 16.59 17.14 5.90
C THR A 130 16.18 16.67 4.52
N PHE A 131 14.90 16.36 4.36
CA PHE A 131 14.29 16.00 3.08
C PHE A 131 13.24 17.03 2.74
N THR A 132 13.06 17.25 1.44
CA THR A 132 11.99 18.11 0.89
C THR A 132 10.85 17.30 0.28
N ASN A 133 11.08 16.02 -0.02
CA ASN A 133 10.07 15.16 -0.63
C ASN A 133 8.99 14.79 0.39
N ASP A 134 7.75 15.11 0.05
CA ASP A 134 6.57 14.93 0.88
C ASP A 134 6.31 13.45 1.24
N TYR A 135 6.63 12.51 0.34
CA TYR A 135 6.60 11.07 0.61
C TYR A 135 7.62 10.67 1.68
N ILE A 136 8.78 11.31 1.70
CA ILE A 136 9.82 11.00 2.68
C ILE A 136 9.45 11.56 4.05
N ILE A 137 8.94 12.81 4.08
CA ILE A 137 8.68 13.54 5.32
C ILE A 137 7.46 12.99 6.07
N HIS A 138 6.38 12.63 5.35
CA HIS A 138 5.10 12.33 5.99
C HIS A 138 4.78 10.84 6.12
N LEU A 139 5.42 9.96 5.33
CA LEU A 139 5.17 8.53 5.47
C LEU A 139 5.81 7.94 6.74
N PRO A 140 5.19 6.92 7.35
CA PRO A 140 5.65 6.30 8.60
C PRO A 140 6.81 5.30 8.35
N TRP A 141 7.97 5.80 7.93
CA TRP A 141 9.15 4.97 7.68
C TRP A 141 9.62 4.24 8.96
N PRO A 142 9.85 2.92 8.92
CA PRO A 142 10.40 2.18 10.05
C PRO A 142 11.91 2.41 10.20
N ASP A 143 12.46 2.10 11.38
CA ASP A 143 13.90 2.29 11.67
C ASP A 143 14.81 1.28 10.94
N ARG A 144 14.25 0.22 10.38
CA ARG A 144 14.96 -0.77 9.55
C ARG A 144 14.92 -0.36 8.08
N PRO A 145 15.93 -0.74 7.27
CA PRO A 145 15.87 -0.54 5.83
C PRO A 145 14.67 -1.28 5.24
N VAL A 146 14.01 -0.63 4.28
CA VAL A 146 12.92 -1.19 3.49
C VAL A 146 13.23 -1.02 2.01
N LEU A 147 12.60 -1.78 1.13
CA LEU A 147 12.67 -1.51 -0.29
C LEU A 147 11.52 -0.59 -0.72
N GLY A 148 11.82 0.45 -1.48
CA GLY A 148 10.84 1.31 -2.12
C GLY A 148 11.08 1.37 -3.62
N LEU A 149 10.01 1.41 -4.42
CA LEU A 149 10.14 1.67 -5.85
C LEU A 149 10.71 3.07 -6.08
N SER A 150 11.71 3.14 -6.94
CA SER A 150 12.40 4.38 -7.31
C SER A 150 11.44 5.46 -7.82
N GLU A 151 10.40 5.08 -8.56
CA GLU A 151 9.40 6.00 -9.12
C GLU A 151 8.71 6.88 -8.07
N ILE A 152 8.51 6.38 -6.84
CA ILE A 152 7.82 7.13 -5.76
C ILE A 152 8.59 8.39 -5.37
N PHE A 153 9.91 8.38 -5.51
CA PHE A 153 10.79 9.44 -5.02
C PHE A 153 11.18 10.44 -6.10
N LEU A 154 10.79 10.20 -7.36
CA LEU A 154 11.10 11.05 -8.51
C LEU A 154 10.01 12.11 -8.77
N THR A 155 8.83 11.97 -8.15
CA THR A 155 7.73 12.96 -8.12
C THR A 155 7.83 13.91 -6.93
#